data_AF-A0A524N5F2-F1
#
_entry.id   AF-A0A524N5F2-F1
#
_cell.length_a   1.000
_cell.length_b   1.000
_cell.length_c   1.000
_cell.angle_alpha   90.00
_cell.angle_beta   90.00
_cell.angle_gamma   90.00
#
_symmetry.space_group_name_H-M   'P 1'
#
loop_
_entity.id
_entity.type
_entity.pdbx_description
1 polymer ?
#
loop_
_entity_poly.entity_id
_entity_poly.type
_entity_poly.pdbx_seq_one_letter_code
_entity_poly.pdbx_strand_id
1 'polypeptide(L)'
;MTILNVLDGVLTLTVNWTILVPCHTYIFYIKPRHMVNPKVTVTHSMINNLRNRRGMTGLETAIILVAFVITAAAFAFVILNMGFITAEKAQSVISTGMSEATSSLLIDNGVVANFVNTTGGEQSDICMTKLTFYIKLSQGHSPIDVDDSRLVATFTNERHHGELYDVNGTIMTMTCITGDGDSLLEVGEKYRVDIDFTEIPNDGVDPPVVNRADLYSHPYETFRIELRPSEGAVLTINREIPGVYVTVMTLD
;
A
#
# COMPACT_ATOMS: atom_id res chain seq x y z
N MET A 1 -0.84 3.88 -40.92
CA MET A 1 -1.28 3.62 -42.31
C MET A 1 -0.78 4.78 -43.16
N THR A 2 0.32 4.57 -43.87
CA THR A 2 1.09 5.60 -44.59
C THR A 2 0.67 5.57 -46.07
N ILE A 3 0.17 6.68 -46.61
CA ILE A 3 -0.14 6.80 -48.04
C ILE A 3 1.09 7.44 -48.71
N LEU A 4 1.69 6.72 -49.65
CA LEU A 4 2.85 7.13 -50.44
C LEU A 4 2.32 7.60 -51.81
N ASN A 5 2.54 8.86 -52.21
CA ASN A 5 2.34 9.31 -53.59
C ASN A 5 3.61 10.00 -54.09
N VAL A 6 4.09 9.55 -55.25
CA VAL A 6 5.32 10.03 -55.91
C VAL A 6 4.92 10.68 -57.24
N LEU A 7 5.03 12.00 -57.31
CA LEU A 7 5.29 12.74 -58.53
C LEU A 7 6.41 13.74 -58.21
N ASP A 8 7.44 13.73 -59.03
CA ASP A 8 8.52 14.72 -59.07
C ASP A 8 9.44 14.80 -57.85
N GLY A 9 9.94 13.63 -57.40
CA GLY A 9 11.30 13.52 -56.84
C GLY A 9 11.57 14.11 -55.46
N VAL A 10 10.55 14.51 -54.70
CA VAL A 10 10.69 14.97 -53.31
C VAL A 10 9.95 14.03 -52.35
N LEU A 11 10.71 13.21 -51.59
CA LEU A 11 10.18 12.41 -50.48
C LEU A 11 9.87 13.33 -49.30
N THR A 12 8.59 13.56 -49.02
CA THR A 12 8.15 14.23 -47.78
C THR A 12 7.68 13.19 -46.77
N LEU A 13 8.43 13.04 -45.67
CA LEU A 13 8.07 12.24 -44.51
C LEU A 13 7.37 13.16 -43.49
N THR A 14 6.06 13.05 -43.36
CA THR A 14 5.31 13.67 -42.25
C THR A 14 5.24 12.67 -41.09
N VAL A 15 5.97 12.94 -40.00
CA VAL A 15 5.89 12.16 -38.76
C VAL A 15 5.08 12.95 -37.73
N ASN A 16 4.04 12.31 -37.21
CA ASN A 16 3.05 12.83 -36.28
C ASN A 16 3.63 12.86 -34.85
N TRP A 17 3.75 14.05 -34.23
CA TRP A 17 4.36 14.28 -32.92
C TRP A 17 3.35 14.23 -31.77
N THR A 18 2.63 13.12 -31.63
CA THR A 18 1.89 12.84 -30.39
C THR A 18 2.58 11.72 -29.63
N ILE A 19 2.94 12.03 -28.37
CA ILE A 19 3.52 11.17 -27.33
C ILE A 19 5.05 11.19 -27.29
N LEU A 20 5.63 12.25 -26.70
CA LEU A 20 6.82 12.15 -25.86
C LEU A 20 7.00 13.43 -25.05
N VAL A 21 7.02 13.29 -23.72
CA VAL A 21 7.51 14.30 -22.78
C VAL A 21 9.03 14.34 -22.92
N PRO A 22 9.65 15.52 -23.10
CA PRO A 22 10.92 15.72 -22.42
C PRO A 22 11.07 17.13 -21.83
N CYS A 23 11.24 17.16 -20.52
CA CYS A 23 12.07 18.13 -19.84
C CYS A 23 13.53 17.87 -20.27
N HIS A 24 14.16 18.76 -21.03
CA HIS A 24 15.62 19.03 -21.00
C HIS A 24 16.00 20.24 -21.87
N THR A 25 16.70 21.18 -21.24
CA THR A 25 17.27 22.40 -21.81
C THR A 25 18.39 22.07 -22.81
N TYR A 26 18.27 22.47 -24.07
CA TYR A 26 19.37 22.44 -25.03
C TYR A 26 19.76 23.86 -25.47
N ILE A 27 21.00 24.25 -25.15
CA ILE A 27 21.67 25.44 -25.68
C ILE A 27 22.27 25.07 -27.04
N PHE A 28 21.79 25.68 -28.12
CA PHE A 28 22.34 25.51 -29.48
C PHE A 28 23.55 26.43 -29.68
N TYR A 29 24.71 25.86 -30.03
CA TYR A 29 25.91 26.59 -30.46
C TYR A 29 26.11 26.43 -31.97
N ILE A 30 26.09 27.53 -32.73
CA ILE A 30 26.30 27.53 -34.19
C ILE A 30 27.71 28.04 -34.51
N LYS A 31 28.53 27.21 -35.17
CA LYS A 31 29.89 27.55 -35.65
C LYS A 31 29.81 28.48 -36.88
N PRO A 32 30.52 29.62 -36.93
CA PRO A 32 30.46 30.50 -38.09
C PRO A 32 31.31 29.95 -39.24
N ARG A 33 30.75 29.93 -40.46
CA ARG A 33 31.52 29.74 -41.70
C ARG A 33 31.98 31.10 -42.22
N HIS A 34 33.21 31.14 -42.72
CA HIS A 34 33.87 32.30 -43.33
C HIS A 34 32.97 33.04 -44.34
N MET A 35 32.84 34.36 -44.15
CA MET A 35 32.10 35.27 -45.05
C MET A 35 33.05 35.77 -46.15
N VAL A 36 32.72 35.51 -47.42
CA VAL A 36 33.22 36.29 -48.56
C VAL A 36 32.23 37.43 -48.80
N ASN A 37 32.73 38.67 -48.88
CA ASN A 37 31.94 39.90 -49.03
C ASN A 37 30.92 39.82 -50.18
N PRO A 38 29.60 39.91 -49.91
CA PRO A 38 28.62 40.13 -50.96
C PRO A 38 28.56 41.63 -51.28
N LYS A 39 28.83 42.01 -52.55
CA LYS A 39 28.52 43.36 -53.03
C LYS A 39 27.00 43.49 -53.14
N VAL A 40 26.40 44.29 -52.25
CA VAL A 40 24.96 44.59 -52.28
C VAL A 40 24.72 45.81 -53.17
N THR A 41 24.17 45.59 -54.35
CA THR A 41 23.62 46.67 -55.19
C THR A 41 22.14 46.83 -54.84
N VAL A 42 21.81 47.84 -54.04
CA VAL A 42 20.42 48.14 -53.64
C VAL A 42 19.69 48.78 -54.83
N THR A 43 18.70 48.09 -55.40
CA THR A 43 17.81 48.66 -56.40
C THR A 43 16.67 49.43 -55.72
N HIS A 44 16.34 50.62 -56.22
CA HIS A 44 15.32 51.53 -55.65
C HIS A 44 13.92 50.88 -55.43
N SER A 45 13.63 49.76 -56.08
CA SER A 45 12.40 48.97 -55.90
C SER A 45 12.29 48.33 -54.51
N MET A 46 13.40 47.91 -53.90
CA MET A 46 13.41 47.29 -52.56
C MET A 46 13.13 48.29 -51.42
N ILE A 47 13.31 49.60 -51.66
CA ILE A 47 13.07 50.65 -50.67
C ILE A 47 11.56 50.92 -50.50
N ASN A 48 10.76 50.76 -51.56
CA ASN A 48 9.31 51.01 -51.49
C ASN A 48 8.55 49.94 -50.70
N ASN A 49 9.05 48.70 -50.62
CA ASN A 49 8.41 47.62 -49.86
C ASN A 49 8.60 47.77 -48.33
N LEU A 50 9.56 48.57 -47.89
CA LEU A 50 9.75 48.91 -46.46
C LEU A 50 8.83 50.04 -45.99
N ARG A 51 8.19 50.76 -46.91
CA ARG A 51 7.35 51.92 -46.63
C ARG A 51 5.89 51.56 -46.33
N ASN A 52 5.49 50.30 -46.50
CA ASN A 52 4.13 49.82 -46.26
C ASN A 52 3.97 49.05 -44.94
N ARG A 53 4.69 49.47 -43.88
CA ARG A 53 4.45 49.00 -42.52
C ARG A 53 3.18 49.67 -41.98
N ARG A 54 2.05 48.99 -42.11
CA ARG A 54 0.83 49.36 -41.37
C ARG A 54 1.15 49.29 -39.86
N GLY A 55 0.87 50.37 -39.15
CA GLY A 55 1.04 50.42 -37.70
C GLY A 55 0.06 49.49 -36.99
N MET A 56 0.48 48.91 -35.87
CA MET A 56 -0.38 48.11 -35.00
C MET A 56 -1.57 48.98 -34.54
N THR A 57 -2.79 48.54 -34.83
CA THR A 57 -3.99 49.29 -34.44
C THR A 57 -4.39 48.94 -33.01
N GLY A 58 -4.89 49.91 -32.24
CA GLY A 58 -5.29 49.69 -30.84
C GLY A 58 -6.40 48.65 -30.67
N LEU A 59 -7.23 48.46 -31.70
CA LEU A 59 -8.29 47.46 -31.72
C LEU A 59 -7.72 46.03 -31.84
N GLU A 60 -6.68 45.84 -32.66
CA GLU A 60 -5.98 44.56 -32.79
C GLU A 60 -5.33 44.14 -31.46
N THR A 61 -4.69 45.08 -30.74
CA THR A 61 -4.16 44.80 -29.40
C THR A 61 -5.25 44.52 -28.37
N ALA A 62 -6.42 45.15 -28.47
CA ALA A 62 -7.51 44.94 -27.52
C ALA A 62 -8.09 43.52 -27.62
N ILE A 63 -8.24 42.99 -28.84
CA ILE A 63 -8.73 41.62 -29.06
C ILE A 63 -7.71 40.60 -28.51
N ILE A 64 -6.42 40.82 -28.75
CA ILE A 64 -5.35 39.97 -28.21
C ILE A 64 -5.35 40.00 -26.67
N LEU A 65 -5.56 41.18 -26.06
CA LEU A 65 -5.63 41.33 -24.60
C LEU A 65 -6.81 40.55 -24.01
N VAL A 66 -8.00 40.64 -24.60
CA VAL A 66 -9.17 39.89 -24.14
C VAL A 66 -8.95 38.37 -24.28
N ALA A 67 -8.41 37.92 -25.41
CA ALA A 67 -8.09 36.50 -25.61
C ALA A 67 -7.06 35.98 -24.58
N PHE A 68 -6.05 36.79 -24.25
CA PHE A 68 -5.07 36.45 -23.22
C PHE A 68 -5.70 36.37 -21.82
N VAL A 69 -6.58 37.31 -21.47
CA VAL A 69 -7.27 37.31 -20.17
C VAL A 69 -8.21 36.11 -20.03
N ILE A 70 -8.95 35.76 -21.08
CA ILE A 70 -9.87 34.59 -21.05
C ILE A 70 -9.08 33.29 -20.93
N THR A 71 -7.98 33.14 -21.67
CA THR A 71 -7.14 31.93 -21.55
C THR A 71 -6.53 31.85 -20.15
N ALA A 72 -5.99 32.94 -19.60
CA ALA A 72 -5.48 32.98 -18.23
C ALA A 72 -6.55 32.60 -17.19
N ALA A 73 -7.78 33.11 -17.32
CA ALA A 73 -8.88 32.78 -16.41
C ALA A 73 -9.29 31.31 -16.50
N ALA A 74 -9.36 30.74 -17.71
CA ALA A 74 -9.67 29.32 -17.91
C ALA A 74 -8.58 28.41 -17.32
N PHE A 75 -7.29 28.77 -17.51
CA PHE A 75 -6.18 28.06 -16.89
C PHE A 75 -6.23 28.13 -15.36
N ALA A 76 -6.49 29.30 -14.79
CA ALA A 76 -6.60 29.48 -13.34
C ALA A 76 -7.73 28.63 -12.74
N PHE A 77 -8.90 28.57 -13.39
CA PHE A 77 -10.02 27.74 -12.95
C PHE A 77 -9.68 26.25 -12.91
N VAL A 78 -9.02 25.74 -13.96
CA VAL A 78 -8.59 24.33 -14.01
C VAL A 78 -7.56 24.05 -12.92
N ILE A 79 -6.59 24.93 -12.73
CA ILE A 79 -5.55 24.77 -11.70
C ILE A 79 -6.16 24.76 -10.30
N LEU A 80 -7.14 25.63 -10.02
CA LEU A 80 -7.81 25.66 -8.72
C LEU A 80 -8.58 24.38 -8.43
N ASN A 81 -9.36 23.87 -9.39
CA ASN A 81 -10.15 22.65 -9.18
C ASN A 81 -9.25 21.42 -9.02
N MET A 82 -8.18 21.31 -9.80
CA MET A 82 -7.18 20.25 -9.62
C MET A 82 -6.42 20.41 -8.31
N GLY A 83 -6.17 21.66 -7.90
CA GLY A 83 -5.54 22.00 -6.63
C GLY A 83 -6.37 21.55 -5.43
N PHE A 84 -7.70 21.76 -5.45
CA PHE A 84 -8.58 21.33 -4.37
C PHE A 84 -8.67 19.80 -4.25
N ILE A 85 -8.82 19.07 -5.36
CA ILE A 85 -8.82 17.60 -5.33
C ILE A 85 -7.49 17.06 -4.79
N THR A 86 -6.37 17.68 -5.19
CA THR A 86 -5.04 17.30 -4.70
C THR A 86 -4.91 17.56 -3.19
N ALA A 87 -5.43 18.69 -2.71
CA ALA A 87 -5.41 19.04 -1.29
C ALA A 87 -6.30 18.10 -0.46
N GLU A 88 -7.52 17.79 -0.91
CA GLU A 88 -8.42 16.84 -0.27
C GLU A 88 -7.80 15.44 -0.21
N LYS A 89 -7.19 14.98 -1.30
CA LYS A 89 -6.51 13.69 -1.32
C LYS A 89 -5.30 13.67 -0.39
N ALA A 90 -4.52 14.76 -0.34
CA ALA A 90 -3.40 14.88 0.58
C ALA A 90 -3.87 14.79 2.04
N GLN A 91 -4.95 15.48 2.40
CA GLN A 91 -5.51 15.41 3.75
C GLN A 91 -6.01 14.00 4.10
N SER A 92 -6.71 13.34 3.18
CA SER A 92 -7.17 11.96 3.35
C SER A 92 -6.00 11.00 3.59
N VAL A 93 -4.95 11.08 2.77
CA VAL A 93 -3.76 10.21 2.92
C VAL A 93 -2.99 10.49 4.21
N ILE A 94 -2.91 11.76 4.65
CA ILE A 94 -2.30 12.10 5.93
C ILE A 94 -3.10 11.48 7.09
N SER A 95 -4.43 11.58 7.04
CA SER A 95 -5.30 11.02 8.08
C SER A 95 -5.22 9.49 8.14
N THR A 96 -5.32 8.80 7.00
CA THR A 96 -5.23 7.33 6.96
C THR A 96 -3.81 6.86 7.27
N GLY A 97 -2.79 7.58 6.81
CA GLY A 97 -1.39 7.26 7.14
C GLY A 97 -1.08 7.43 8.61
N MET A 98 -1.69 8.41 9.28
CA MET A 98 -1.58 8.56 10.74
C MET A 98 -2.34 7.45 11.47
N SER A 99 -3.58 7.14 11.06
CA SER A 99 -4.36 6.02 11.62
C SER A 99 -3.55 4.72 11.54
N GLU A 100 -3.06 4.38 10.35
CA GLU A 100 -2.27 3.18 10.10
C GLU A 100 -0.99 3.11 10.95
N ALA A 101 -0.28 4.23 11.10
CA ALA A 101 0.95 4.26 11.89
C ALA A 101 0.72 4.18 13.40
N THR A 102 -0.47 4.56 13.87
CA THR A 102 -0.83 4.58 15.30
C THR A 102 -1.64 3.35 15.72
N SER A 103 -2.27 2.66 14.77
CA SER A 103 -2.92 1.37 14.96
C SER A 103 -1.87 0.27 15.12
N SER A 104 -1.73 -0.25 16.34
CA SER A 104 -0.99 -1.49 16.57
C SER A 104 -1.56 -2.26 17.76
N LEU A 105 -1.52 -3.58 17.65
CA LEU A 105 -1.94 -4.49 18.71
C LEU A 105 -0.74 -4.84 19.59
N LEU A 106 -0.98 -4.93 20.89
CA LEU A 106 -0.02 -5.44 21.87
C LEU A 106 -0.61 -6.60 22.63
N ILE A 107 0.23 -7.57 22.97
CA ILE A 107 -0.13 -8.63 23.90
C ILE A 107 -0.11 -8.04 25.31
N ASP A 108 -1.15 -8.29 26.08
CA ASP A 108 -1.22 -7.99 27.51
C ASP A 108 -1.09 -9.31 28.28
N ASN A 109 -0.01 -9.47 29.04
CA ASN A 109 0.34 -10.70 29.78
C ASN A 109 0.96 -11.83 28.92
N GLY A 110 1.51 -12.86 29.58
CA GLY A 110 2.08 -14.04 28.92
C GLY A 110 1.02 -14.90 28.22
N VAL A 111 1.47 -15.77 27.33
CA VAL A 111 0.59 -16.64 26.54
C VAL A 111 0.30 -17.91 27.32
N VAL A 112 -0.96 -18.25 27.55
CA VAL A 112 -1.33 -19.47 28.30
C VAL A 112 -1.57 -20.61 27.32
N ALA A 113 -0.84 -21.71 27.49
CA ALA A 113 -0.98 -22.92 26.69
C ALA A 113 -1.59 -24.06 27.52
N ASN A 114 -2.46 -24.83 26.89
CA ASN A 114 -3.07 -26.04 27.45
C ASN A 114 -2.59 -27.29 26.70
N PHE A 115 -2.10 -28.25 27.46
CA PHE A 115 -1.47 -29.47 27.02
C PHE A 115 -2.28 -30.69 27.43
N VAL A 116 -2.41 -31.63 26.51
CA VAL A 116 -2.98 -32.96 26.77
C VAL A 116 -1.88 -33.99 26.99
N ASN A 117 -2.23 -35.12 27.62
CA ASN A 117 -1.32 -36.25 27.84
C ASN A 117 -0.12 -35.98 28.77
N THR A 118 -0.28 -35.09 29.76
CA THR A 118 0.77 -34.74 30.73
C THR A 118 0.98 -35.75 31.87
N THR A 119 0.19 -36.82 31.93
CA THR A 119 0.28 -37.82 33.01
C THR A 119 1.09 -39.04 32.56
N GLY A 120 2.41 -38.98 32.71
CA GLY A 120 3.29 -40.16 32.66
C GLY A 120 3.80 -40.59 31.28
N GLY A 121 3.66 -39.77 30.23
CA GLY A 121 4.25 -40.00 28.90
C GLY A 121 5.63 -39.35 28.71
N GLU A 122 6.33 -39.71 27.63
CA GLU A 122 7.54 -39.00 27.20
C GLU A 122 7.18 -37.59 26.71
N GLN A 123 8.15 -36.67 26.72
CA GLN A 123 7.89 -35.29 26.33
C GLN A 123 7.36 -35.16 24.89
N SER A 124 7.68 -36.12 24.02
CA SER A 124 7.19 -36.22 22.64
C SER A 124 5.70 -36.52 22.51
N ASP A 125 5.05 -37.07 23.54
CA ASP A 125 3.64 -37.47 23.49
C ASP A 125 2.69 -36.38 23.99
N ILE A 126 3.27 -35.26 24.45
CA ILE A 126 2.54 -34.11 24.97
C ILE A 126 2.27 -33.16 23.81
N CYS A 127 1.00 -32.81 23.62
CA CYS A 127 0.57 -31.96 22.53
C CYS A 127 -0.09 -30.68 23.04
N MET A 128 0.23 -29.53 22.46
CA MET A 128 -0.47 -28.27 22.72
C MET A 128 -1.80 -28.24 21.96
N THR A 129 -2.92 -28.11 22.68
CA THR A 129 -4.28 -28.17 22.08
C THR A 129 -5.00 -26.83 22.09
N LYS A 130 -4.78 -26.00 23.12
CA LYS A 130 -5.39 -24.67 23.21
C LYS A 130 -4.37 -23.62 23.60
N LEU A 131 -4.55 -22.42 23.08
CA LEU A 131 -3.77 -21.25 23.42
C LEU A 131 -4.71 -20.09 23.78
N THR A 132 -4.40 -19.37 24.85
CA THR A 132 -5.14 -18.19 25.27
C THR A 132 -4.17 -17.06 25.53
N PHE A 133 -4.40 -15.90 24.94
CA PHE A 133 -3.67 -14.67 25.27
C PHE A 133 -4.61 -13.47 25.23
N TYR A 134 -4.20 -12.38 25.87
CA TYR A 134 -4.97 -11.14 25.87
C TYR A 134 -4.29 -10.12 24.98
N ILE A 135 -5.09 -9.33 24.28
CA ILE A 135 -4.63 -8.23 23.45
C ILE A 135 -5.22 -6.91 23.94
N LYS A 136 -4.45 -5.85 23.74
CA LYS A 136 -4.83 -4.46 23.99
C LYS A 136 -4.28 -3.57 22.87
N LEU A 137 -4.80 -2.36 22.77
CA LEU A 137 -4.19 -1.35 21.91
C LEU A 137 -2.80 -0.97 22.40
N SER A 138 -1.92 -0.69 21.44
CA SER A 138 -0.69 0.03 21.67
C SER A 138 -0.94 1.50 22.03
N GLN A 139 0.12 2.19 22.44
CA GLN A 139 0.08 3.59 22.90
C GLN A 139 -0.26 4.61 21.81
N GLY A 140 -0.59 4.16 20.59
CA GLY A 140 -1.08 5.00 19.50
C GLY A 140 -2.58 5.30 19.57
N HIS A 141 -3.34 4.57 20.38
CA HIS A 141 -4.75 4.85 20.70
C HIS A 141 -5.72 4.94 19.51
N SER A 142 -5.33 4.48 18.33
CA SER A 142 -6.26 4.33 17.21
C SER A 142 -7.04 3.03 17.37
N PRO A 143 -8.38 3.06 17.28
CA PRO A 143 -9.20 1.86 17.44
C PRO A 143 -8.94 0.88 16.30
N ILE A 144 -8.99 -0.42 16.61
CA ILE A 144 -8.77 -1.49 15.63
C ILE A 144 -10.00 -2.38 15.60
N ASP A 145 -10.53 -2.61 14.42
CA ASP A 145 -11.61 -3.56 14.23
C ASP A 145 -11.07 -4.99 14.29
N VAL A 146 -11.57 -5.76 15.26
CA VAL A 146 -11.21 -7.15 15.49
C VAL A 146 -12.31 -8.11 15.04
N ASP A 147 -13.26 -7.63 14.23
CA ASP A 147 -14.27 -8.46 13.61
C ASP A 147 -13.68 -9.50 12.67
N ASP A 148 -14.41 -10.61 12.58
CA ASP A 148 -14.07 -11.80 11.82
C ASP A 148 -13.77 -11.53 10.35
N SER A 149 -14.40 -10.51 9.79
CA SER A 149 -14.29 -10.16 8.37
C SER A 149 -13.06 -9.31 8.04
N ARG A 150 -12.40 -8.73 9.04
CA ARG A 150 -11.35 -7.72 8.87
C ARG A 150 -10.00 -8.13 9.45
N LEU A 151 -10.01 -8.98 10.47
CA LEU A 151 -8.80 -9.52 11.08
C LEU A 151 -8.41 -10.85 10.43
N VAL A 152 -7.15 -10.97 10.02
CA VAL A 152 -6.59 -12.23 9.53
C VAL A 152 -5.60 -12.78 10.54
N ALA A 153 -5.85 -13.99 11.04
CA ALA A 153 -4.96 -14.69 11.96
C ALA A 153 -4.34 -15.92 11.29
N THR A 154 -3.03 -16.10 11.41
CA THR A 154 -2.33 -17.28 10.90
C THR A 154 -1.50 -17.94 11.98
N PHE A 155 -1.37 -19.26 11.87
CA PHE A 155 -0.54 -20.09 12.73
C PHE A 155 0.48 -20.84 11.89
N THR A 156 1.70 -20.88 12.40
CA THR A 156 2.80 -21.61 11.77
C THR A 156 3.51 -22.43 12.84
N ASN A 157 3.64 -23.72 12.58
CA ASN A 157 4.51 -24.65 13.26
C ASN A 157 5.49 -25.23 12.22
N GLU A 158 6.53 -25.94 12.67
CA GLU A 158 7.52 -26.62 11.82
C GLU A 158 6.88 -27.56 10.78
N ARG A 159 5.68 -28.09 11.06
CA ARG A 159 4.99 -29.06 10.20
C ARG A 159 3.84 -28.46 9.40
N HIS A 160 3.23 -27.37 9.89
CA HIS A 160 1.96 -26.87 9.34
C HIS A 160 1.91 -25.35 9.35
N HIS A 161 1.43 -24.78 8.26
CA HIS A 161 1.02 -23.39 8.17
C HIS A 161 -0.47 -23.37 7.85
N GLY A 162 -1.27 -22.79 8.74
CA GLY A 162 -2.71 -22.70 8.57
C GLY A 162 -3.25 -21.34 8.92
N GLU A 163 -4.34 -20.99 8.27
CA GLU A 163 -5.15 -19.83 8.64
C GLU A 163 -5.98 -20.22 9.87
N LEU A 164 -5.87 -19.43 10.93
CA LEU A 164 -6.66 -19.61 12.16
C LEU A 164 -8.05 -18.96 12.04
N TYR A 165 -8.20 -18.11 11.03
CA TYR A 165 -9.39 -17.34 10.74
C TYR A 165 -9.89 -17.68 9.33
N ASP A 166 -10.61 -18.78 9.22
CA ASP A 166 -11.46 -19.06 8.06
C ASP A 166 -12.89 -19.28 8.56
N VAL A 167 -13.82 -18.77 7.77
CA VAL A 167 -15.23 -18.50 8.05
C VAL A 167 -15.85 -19.47 9.07
N ASN A 168 -16.28 -18.91 10.21
CA ASN A 168 -16.87 -19.53 11.42
C ASN A 168 -15.86 -19.77 12.55
N GLY A 169 -15.70 -18.78 13.45
CA GLY A 169 -14.84 -18.69 14.65
C GLY A 169 -14.82 -19.88 15.63
N THR A 170 -14.54 -21.06 15.10
CA THR A 170 -14.44 -22.36 15.77
C THR A 170 -12.98 -22.61 16.16
N ILE A 171 -12.04 -22.15 15.33
CA ILE A 171 -10.59 -22.28 15.55
C ILE A 171 -10.07 -21.13 16.43
N MET A 172 -10.44 -19.88 16.13
CA MET A 172 -10.10 -18.72 16.94
C MET A 172 -11.39 -18.00 17.36
N THR A 173 -11.53 -17.73 18.64
CA THR A 173 -12.64 -16.97 19.21
C THR A 173 -12.08 -15.77 19.96
N MET A 174 -12.57 -14.58 19.62
CA MET A 174 -12.27 -13.36 20.35
C MET A 174 -13.44 -13.03 21.28
N THR A 175 -13.15 -12.90 22.57
CA THR A 175 -14.15 -12.53 23.57
C THR A 175 -13.76 -11.21 24.22
N CYS A 176 -14.69 -10.27 24.28
CA CYS A 176 -14.47 -9.03 25.01
C CYS A 176 -14.45 -9.33 26.52
N ILE A 177 -13.41 -8.86 27.21
CA ILE A 177 -13.30 -9.01 28.67
C ILE A 177 -13.72 -7.71 29.35
N THR A 178 -13.38 -6.58 28.75
CA THR A 178 -13.74 -5.24 29.20
C THR A 178 -14.01 -4.43 27.96
N GLY A 179 -15.28 -4.07 27.75
CA GLY A 179 -15.73 -3.26 26.62
C GLY A 179 -17.25 -3.10 26.62
N ASP A 180 -17.76 -2.47 25.57
CA ASP A 180 -19.17 -2.13 25.43
C ASP A 180 -20.00 -3.16 24.62
N GLY A 181 -19.34 -4.19 24.10
CA GLY A 181 -19.96 -5.34 23.43
C GLY A 181 -19.95 -5.28 21.91
N ASP A 182 -19.20 -4.35 21.31
CA ASP A 182 -18.91 -4.35 19.88
C ASP A 182 -17.62 -5.14 19.53
N SER A 183 -17.23 -5.10 18.25
CA SER A 183 -16.01 -5.75 17.74
C SER A 183 -14.86 -4.75 17.53
N LEU A 184 -14.95 -3.56 18.13
CA LEU A 184 -13.94 -2.51 17.99
C LEU A 184 -13.08 -2.48 19.24
N LEU A 185 -11.78 -2.70 19.09
CA LEU A 185 -10.85 -2.61 20.20
C LEU A 185 -10.48 -1.14 20.43
N GLU A 186 -10.96 -0.56 21.53
CA GLU A 186 -10.69 0.84 21.91
C GLU A 186 -9.73 0.99 23.11
N VAL A 187 -9.44 2.25 23.48
CA VAL A 187 -8.51 2.57 24.56
C VAL A 187 -9.09 2.17 25.91
N GLY A 188 -8.38 1.28 26.61
CA GLY A 188 -8.79 0.78 27.91
C GLY A 188 -9.58 -0.53 27.85
N GLU A 189 -9.86 -1.02 26.64
CA GLU A 189 -10.49 -2.31 26.42
C GLU A 189 -9.46 -3.43 26.26
N LYS A 190 -9.92 -4.65 26.51
CA LYS A 190 -9.12 -5.86 26.39
C LYS A 190 -9.94 -6.98 25.80
N TYR A 191 -9.35 -7.64 24.81
CA TYR A 191 -9.92 -8.84 24.21
C TYR A 191 -9.09 -10.05 24.62
N ARG A 192 -9.78 -11.15 24.89
CA ARG A 192 -9.20 -12.46 25.08
C ARG A 192 -9.30 -13.21 23.77
N VAL A 193 -8.15 -13.65 23.26
CA VAL A 193 -8.05 -14.48 22.08
C VAL A 193 -7.86 -15.91 22.56
N ASP A 194 -8.83 -16.77 22.24
CA ASP A 194 -8.76 -18.21 22.46
C ASP A 194 -8.59 -18.90 21.12
N ILE A 195 -7.57 -19.74 21.01
CA ILE A 195 -7.31 -20.56 19.83
C ILE A 195 -7.42 -22.02 20.25
N ASP A 196 -8.27 -22.78 19.56
CA ASP A 196 -8.38 -24.22 19.67
C ASP A 196 -7.79 -24.89 18.43
N PHE A 197 -6.60 -25.48 18.59
CA PHE A 197 -5.91 -26.15 17.49
C PHE A 197 -6.61 -27.44 17.07
N THR A 198 -7.53 -27.98 17.88
CA THR A 198 -8.21 -29.24 17.58
C THR A 198 -9.16 -29.16 16.39
N GLU A 199 -9.56 -27.96 16.00
CA GLU A 199 -10.47 -27.70 14.88
C GLU A 199 -9.73 -27.31 13.59
N ILE A 200 -8.39 -27.24 13.61
CA ILE A 200 -7.58 -26.95 12.43
C ILE A 200 -7.68 -28.12 11.42
N PRO A 201 -7.91 -27.82 10.13
CA PRO A 201 -7.94 -28.85 9.09
C PRO A 201 -6.56 -29.50 8.91
N ASN A 202 -6.55 -30.79 8.57
CA ASN A 202 -5.31 -31.58 8.35
C ASN A 202 -4.77 -31.45 6.92
N ASP A 203 -5.16 -30.42 6.16
CA ASP A 203 -4.74 -30.23 4.78
C ASP A 203 -3.43 -29.43 4.69
N GLY A 204 -2.68 -29.62 3.60
CA GLY A 204 -1.45 -28.85 3.34
C GLY A 204 -0.25 -29.12 4.26
N VAL A 205 -0.26 -30.20 5.05
CA VAL A 205 0.84 -30.58 5.95
C VAL A 205 1.89 -31.44 5.23
N ASP A 206 3.18 -31.14 5.41
CA ASP A 206 4.31 -31.94 4.91
C ASP A 206 5.30 -32.22 6.06
N PRO A 207 5.49 -33.48 6.50
CA PRO A 207 4.97 -34.73 5.95
C PRO A 207 3.46 -34.96 6.18
N PRO A 208 2.79 -35.79 5.35
CA PRO A 208 1.38 -36.13 5.53
C PRO A 208 1.12 -36.75 6.90
N VAL A 209 0.24 -36.12 7.67
CA VAL A 209 -0.03 -36.51 9.05
C VAL A 209 -0.93 -37.75 9.12
N VAL A 210 -0.51 -38.78 9.85
CA VAL A 210 -1.31 -40.00 10.05
C VAL A 210 -2.21 -39.88 11.28
N ASN A 211 -1.73 -39.21 12.34
CA ASN A 211 -2.49 -38.95 13.57
C ASN A 211 -2.60 -37.44 13.83
N ARG A 212 -3.75 -36.96 14.31
CA ARG A 212 -3.93 -35.53 14.65
C ARG A 212 -2.93 -35.03 15.71
N ALA A 213 -2.42 -35.92 16.57
CA ALA A 213 -1.42 -35.58 17.56
C ALA A 213 -0.14 -35.02 16.92
N ASP A 214 0.28 -35.55 15.77
CA ASP A 214 1.52 -35.16 15.10
C ASP A 214 1.41 -33.77 14.41
N LEU A 215 0.19 -33.23 14.26
CA LEU A 215 -0.05 -31.88 13.74
C LEU A 215 0.23 -30.79 14.79
N TYR A 216 -0.02 -31.11 16.06
CA TYR A 216 0.13 -30.15 17.15
C TYR A 216 1.61 -29.85 17.43
N SER A 217 1.85 -28.72 18.10
CA SER A 217 3.17 -28.39 18.60
C SER A 217 3.51 -29.24 19.80
N HIS A 218 4.68 -29.87 19.76
CA HIS A 218 5.25 -30.62 20.85
C HIS A 218 6.22 -29.73 21.63
N PRO A 219 6.61 -30.14 22.84
CA PRO A 219 7.66 -29.46 23.59
C PRO A 219 9.00 -29.49 22.85
N TYR A 220 9.78 -28.43 23.04
CA TYR A 220 11.00 -28.08 22.30
C TYR A 220 10.78 -27.68 20.84
N GLU A 221 9.53 -27.42 20.44
CA GLU A 221 9.20 -26.87 19.12
C GLU A 221 8.84 -25.39 19.22
N THR A 222 9.07 -24.68 18.13
CA THR A 222 8.69 -23.27 17.99
C THR A 222 7.36 -23.14 17.25
N PHE A 223 6.54 -22.21 17.70
CA PHE A 223 5.33 -21.82 16.98
C PHE A 223 5.25 -20.31 16.84
N ARG A 224 4.64 -19.90 15.73
CA ARG A 224 4.45 -18.51 15.37
C ARG A 224 2.98 -18.24 15.06
N ILE A 225 2.44 -17.21 15.68
CA ILE A 225 1.09 -16.69 15.43
C ILE A 225 1.23 -15.28 14.90
N GLU A 226 0.50 -14.96 13.84
CA GLU A 226 0.42 -13.61 13.30
C GLU A 226 -1.02 -13.14 13.30
N LEU A 227 -1.28 -11.98 13.89
CA LEU A 227 -2.55 -11.26 13.78
C LEU A 227 -2.33 -10.05 12.88
N ARG A 228 -3.05 -10.00 11.76
CA ARG A 228 -3.00 -8.92 10.78
C ARG A 228 -4.34 -8.17 10.83
N PRO A 229 -4.39 -7.00 11.49
CA PRO A 229 -5.58 -6.16 11.47
C PRO A 229 -5.77 -5.54 10.07
N SER A 230 -6.97 -5.04 9.79
CA SER A 230 -7.26 -4.34 8.53
C SER A 230 -6.53 -3.00 8.40
N GLU A 231 -6.21 -2.37 9.54
CA GLU A 231 -5.41 -1.17 9.65
C GLU A 231 -4.37 -1.37 10.77
N GLY A 232 -3.09 -1.16 10.47
CA GLY A 232 -2.03 -1.10 11.45
C GLY A 232 -0.95 -2.18 11.32
N ALA A 233 -0.09 -2.22 12.35
CA ALA A 233 1.01 -3.17 12.39
C ALA A 233 0.54 -4.60 12.71
N VAL A 234 1.17 -5.57 12.05
CA VAL A 234 0.99 -7.00 12.32
C VAL A 234 1.57 -7.34 13.69
N LEU A 235 0.79 -8.02 14.53
CA LEU A 235 1.27 -8.58 15.78
C LEU A 235 1.78 -10.00 15.54
N THR A 236 3.08 -10.23 15.78
CA THR A 236 3.69 -11.55 15.67
C THR A 236 4.08 -12.08 17.06
N ILE A 237 3.56 -13.26 17.40
CA ILE A 237 3.90 -14.00 18.61
C ILE A 237 4.75 -15.19 18.19
N ASN A 238 6.02 -15.22 18.57
CA ASN A 238 6.91 -16.35 18.32
C ASN A 238 7.40 -16.88 19.68
N ARG A 239 7.16 -18.16 19.96
CA ARG A 239 7.52 -18.80 21.23
C ARG A 239 8.00 -20.23 21.01
N GLU A 240 8.89 -20.65 21.90
CA GLU A 240 9.36 -22.03 22.02
C GLU A 240 8.68 -22.66 23.23
N ILE A 241 8.16 -23.87 23.09
CA ILE A 241 7.52 -24.59 24.17
C ILE A 241 8.63 -25.28 25.01
N PRO A 242 8.84 -24.94 26.28
CA PRO A 242 9.80 -25.65 27.12
C PRO A 242 9.25 -27.02 27.56
N GLY A 243 10.03 -27.81 28.29
CA GLY A 243 9.57 -29.08 28.86
C GLY A 243 8.30 -28.90 29.72
N VAL A 244 7.24 -29.62 29.35
CA VAL A 244 5.90 -29.50 29.94
C VAL A 244 5.67 -30.61 30.95
N TYR A 245 5.29 -30.25 32.18
CA TYR A 245 4.98 -31.19 33.26
C TYR A 245 3.59 -30.98 33.88
N VAL A 246 2.86 -29.96 33.44
CA VAL A 246 1.54 -29.57 33.93
C VAL A 246 0.61 -29.32 32.75
N THR A 247 -0.69 -29.57 32.93
CA THR A 247 -1.68 -29.43 31.86
C THR A 247 -1.83 -27.99 31.36
N VAL A 248 -1.63 -27.00 32.23
CA VAL A 248 -1.72 -25.58 31.88
C VAL A 248 -0.45 -24.88 32.31
N MET A 249 0.17 -24.15 31.40
CA MET A 249 1.35 -23.34 31.71
C MET A 249 1.35 -22.03 30.92
N THR A 250 2.02 -21.03 31.49
CA THR A 250 2.31 -19.76 30.82
C THR A 250 3.62 -19.90 30.05
N LEU A 251 3.56 -19.52 28.77
CA LEU A 251 4.69 -19.36 27.88
C LEU A 251 5.04 -17.86 27.87
N ASP A 252 6.20 -17.54 28.42
CA ASP A 252 6.72 -16.16 28.47
C ASP A 252 7.59 -15.85 27.25
#